data_AF-A0A411AMH7-F1
#
_entry.id   AF-A0A411AMH7-F1
#
_cell.length_a   1.000
_cell.length_b   1.000
_cell.length_c   1.000
_cell.angle_alpha   90.00
_cell.angle_beta   90.00
_cell.angle_gamma   90.00
#
_symmetry.space_group_name_H-M   'P 1'
#
loop_
_entity.id
_entity.type
_entity.pdbx_description
1 polymer ?
#
loop_
_entity_poly.entity_id
_entity_poly.type
_entity_poly.pdbx_seq_one_letter_code
_entity_poly.pdbx_strand_id
1 'polypeptide(L)'
;MKKVKKYISMLLILYLILTTSLPNLAYAQDLQSQITNKTTKVLIERPEDFLKDKEKAKEWERSEAERIERKLEKSEIEALESYKKDSVEINEYSQIRNYFYDYQIEANPREKEYKELRNAVSKNKIDKPINVYYFESPEKFAFNKEIRSADQNEISLDKFNEFKETVQNKLFKQDGFKNVSLYEPGKGDKKPTPLLIHLKLPKNTGMLPYKNSNDVSTLIEQGYSVKIDKIVRIVIEGKQYIKATASVVNSLDFKDDVSKGDSWGKANYSDWSTKLTSNELADVNDYMRGGYIAINNYLISNGPINNPDAELDSKINNIENALKRYPIPSNLTVYRRSGPQEFGLTLTSPEYDFNKAENIDAFKEKWEGQILTYPNFISTSIGSVNMSAFAKRKIVLRISIPKDSPGAYLSAIPGYAGEYEVLLNHGSKFKINKIDSFKDGTVTKLILDATLIP
;
A
#
# COMPACT_ATOMS: atom_id res chain seq x y z
N MET A 1 23.22 -49.41 -50.85
CA MET A 1 21.79 -49.06 -50.56
C MET A 1 20.79 -49.94 -51.35
N LYS A 2 20.74 -51.26 -51.11
CA LYS A 2 19.73 -52.15 -51.72
C LYS A 2 19.06 -53.14 -50.74
N LYS A 3 19.34 -53.05 -49.42
CA LYS A 3 18.75 -53.95 -48.40
C LYS A 3 17.71 -53.30 -47.46
N VAL A 4 17.50 -51.98 -47.50
CA VAL A 4 16.52 -51.29 -46.62
C VAL A 4 15.13 -51.15 -47.26
N LYS A 5 15.00 -51.18 -48.60
CA LYS A 5 13.69 -51.06 -49.27
C LYS A 5 12.80 -52.31 -49.20
N LYS A 6 13.32 -53.48 -48.78
CA LYS A 6 12.55 -54.75 -48.77
C LYS A 6 11.69 -54.92 -47.50
N TYR A 7 12.02 -54.25 -46.40
CA TYR A 7 11.28 -54.34 -45.13
C TYR A 7 10.09 -53.38 -45.05
N ILE A 8 10.15 -52.23 -45.72
CA ILE A 8 9.07 -51.23 -45.72
C ILE A 8 7.84 -51.71 -46.52
N SER A 9 8.06 -52.51 -47.58
CA SER A 9 6.96 -53.06 -48.38
C SER A 9 6.20 -54.22 -47.71
N MET A 10 6.82 -54.92 -46.76
CA MET A 10 6.22 -56.07 -46.08
C MET A 10 5.33 -55.65 -44.90
N LEU A 11 5.67 -54.54 -44.23
CA LEU A 11 4.90 -53.95 -43.13
C LEU A 11 3.62 -53.24 -43.59
N LEU A 12 3.63 -52.64 -44.78
CA LEU A 12 2.45 -51.99 -45.38
C LEU A 12 1.39 -53.00 -45.86
N ILE A 13 1.80 -54.19 -46.29
CA ILE A 13 0.87 -55.26 -46.72
C ILE A 13 0.23 -55.96 -45.49
N LEU A 14 0.94 -56.07 -44.37
CA LEU A 14 0.40 -56.66 -43.15
C LEU A 14 -0.69 -55.78 -42.50
N TYR A 15 -0.58 -54.45 -42.62
CA TYR A 15 -1.56 -53.50 -42.07
C TYR A 15 -2.86 -53.44 -42.90
N LEU A 16 -2.77 -53.73 -44.21
CA LEU A 16 -3.93 -53.74 -45.12
C LEU A 16 -4.74 -55.04 -45.07
N ILE A 17 -4.17 -56.15 -44.57
CA ILE A 17 -4.87 -57.45 -44.47
C ILE A 17 -5.64 -57.59 -43.14
N LEU A 18 -5.30 -56.82 -42.11
CA LEU A 18 -5.96 -56.89 -40.79
C LEU A 18 -7.25 -56.06 -40.66
N THR A 19 -7.67 -55.34 -41.70
CA THR A 19 -8.85 -54.45 -41.65
C THR A 19 -10.05 -54.91 -42.48
N THR A 20 -10.00 -56.08 -43.14
CA THR A 20 -11.11 -56.54 -43.99
C THR A 20 -11.53 -57.98 -43.72
N SER A 21 -12.19 -58.24 -42.58
CA SER A 21 -13.15 -59.36 -42.41
C SER A 21 -13.83 -59.39 -41.01
N LEU A 22 -14.92 -58.61 -40.86
CA LEU A 22 -16.27 -58.91 -40.28
C LEU A 22 -16.45 -59.80 -39.01
N PRO A 23 -17.63 -59.81 -38.31
CA PRO A 23 -18.74 -58.85 -38.21
C PRO A 23 -19.32 -58.60 -36.77
N ASN A 24 -20.28 -57.67 -36.71
CA ASN A 24 -21.43 -57.57 -35.79
C ASN A 24 -21.31 -56.99 -34.36
N LEU A 25 -21.88 -55.77 -34.26
CA LEU A 25 -23.00 -55.34 -33.39
C LEU A 25 -23.04 -55.89 -31.96
N ALA A 26 -22.73 -55.00 -31.00
CA ALA A 26 -23.50 -54.78 -29.75
C ALA A 26 -22.78 -53.90 -28.70
N TYR A 27 -21.68 -53.20 -29.04
CA TYR A 27 -20.88 -52.47 -28.03
C TYR A 27 -20.50 -51.03 -28.38
N ALA A 28 -21.20 -50.41 -29.34
CA ALA A 28 -20.87 -49.08 -29.86
C ALA A 28 -21.93 -48.00 -29.55
N GLN A 29 -22.81 -48.20 -28.58
CA GLN A 29 -23.72 -47.16 -28.09
C GLN A 29 -23.36 -46.61 -26.71
N ASP A 30 -22.47 -47.26 -25.96
CA ASP A 30 -22.14 -46.81 -24.59
C ASP A 30 -20.80 -46.04 -24.49
N LEU A 31 -19.99 -46.04 -25.56
CA LEU A 31 -18.77 -45.22 -25.63
C LEU A 31 -19.00 -43.82 -26.23
N GLN A 32 -20.17 -43.57 -26.83
CA GLN A 32 -20.52 -42.27 -27.44
C GLN A 32 -21.21 -41.32 -26.47
N SER A 33 -21.63 -41.78 -25.29
CA SER A 33 -22.18 -40.95 -24.21
C SER A 33 -21.12 -40.38 -23.26
N GLN A 34 -19.89 -40.94 -23.24
CA GLN A 34 -18.82 -40.52 -22.34
C GLN A 34 -17.73 -39.64 -22.99
N ILE A 35 -17.82 -39.32 -24.29
CA ILE A 35 -16.80 -38.52 -25.00
C ILE A 35 -17.28 -37.10 -25.36
N THR A 36 -18.54 -36.75 -25.09
CA THR A 36 -19.12 -35.41 -25.41
C THR A 36 -19.21 -34.42 -24.23
N ASN A 37 -18.53 -34.66 -23.10
CA ASN A 37 -18.46 -33.71 -21.98
C ASN A 37 -17.04 -33.33 -21.55
N LYS A 38 -16.07 -33.40 -22.46
CA LYS A 38 -14.88 -32.54 -22.35
C LYS A 38 -15.09 -31.33 -23.25
N THR A 39 -15.98 -30.44 -22.82
CA THR A 39 -15.84 -29.02 -23.14
C THR A 39 -14.42 -28.66 -22.72
N THR A 40 -13.54 -28.54 -23.71
CA THR A 40 -12.34 -27.73 -23.57
C THR A 40 -12.89 -26.38 -23.14
N LYS A 41 -12.91 -26.11 -21.84
CA LYS A 41 -13.21 -24.79 -21.29
C LYS A 41 -12.07 -23.95 -21.84
N VAL A 42 -12.28 -23.37 -23.02
CA VAL A 42 -11.41 -22.35 -23.58
C VAL A 42 -11.22 -21.39 -22.42
N LEU A 43 -9.98 -21.20 -21.97
CA LEU A 43 -9.69 -20.17 -20.99
C LEU A 43 -10.11 -18.86 -21.67
N ILE A 44 -11.34 -18.42 -21.40
CA ILE A 44 -11.80 -17.10 -21.79
C ILE A 44 -10.89 -16.18 -20.99
N GLU A 45 -9.99 -15.52 -21.71
CA GLU A 45 -9.09 -14.56 -21.10
C GLU A 45 -9.94 -13.49 -20.41
N ARG A 46 -9.76 -13.32 -19.08
CA ARG A 46 -10.55 -12.34 -18.33
C ARG A 46 -10.36 -10.93 -18.90
N PRO A 47 -11.36 -10.03 -18.87
CA PRO A 47 -11.12 -8.62 -19.16
C PRO A 47 -10.23 -7.96 -18.08
N GLU A 48 -9.73 -6.75 -18.34
CA GLU A 48 -9.16 -5.90 -17.29
C GLU A 48 -10.24 -5.37 -16.33
N ASP A 49 -11.50 -5.30 -16.76
CA ASP A 49 -12.64 -4.82 -15.97
C ASP A 49 -13.88 -5.61 -16.37
N PHE A 50 -14.55 -6.26 -15.41
CA PHE A 50 -15.82 -6.94 -15.68
C PHE A 50 -17.00 -5.96 -15.74
N LEU A 51 -16.81 -4.71 -15.31
CA LEU A 51 -17.85 -3.70 -15.26
C LEU A 51 -19.09 -4.25 -14.53
N LYS A 52 -20.24 -4.32 -15.20
CA LYS A 52 -21.51 -4.81 -14.64
C LYS A 52 -21.77 -6.30 -14.90
N ASP A 53 -20.85 -7.02 -15.53
CA ASP A 53 -21.00 -8.46 -15.85
C ASP A 53 -20.73 -9.33 -14.62
N LYS A 54 -21.66 -9.26 -13.66
CA LYS A 54 -21.61 -9.97 -12.37
C LYS A 54 -21.49 -11.49 -12.53
N GLU A 55 -22.20 -12.06 -13.48
CA GLU A 55 -22.21 -13.52 -13.69
C GLU A 55 -20.84 -14.03 -14.15
N LYS A 56 -20.24 -13.39 -15.18
CA LYS A 56 -18.90 -13.79 -15.63
C LYS A 56 -17.83 -13.49 -14.60
N ALA A 57 -17.93 -12.38 -13.86
CA ALA A 57 -17.01 -12.06 -12.78
C ALA A 57 -17.01 -13.19 -11.72
N LYS A 58 -18.21 -13.58 -11.25
CA LYS A 58 -18.35 -14.66 -10.25
C LYS A 58 -17.95 -16.03 -10.77
N GLU A 59 -18.25 -16.36 -12.03
CA GLU A 59 -17.82 -17.64 -12.62
C GLU A 59 -16.29 -17.73 -12.69
N TRP A 60 -15.65 -16.66 -13.16
CA TRP A 60 -14.20 -16.57 -13.25
C TRP A 60 -13.56 -16.64 -11.85
N GLU A 61 -14.04 -15.83 -10.91
CA GLU A 61 -13.54 -15.76 -9.53
C GLU A 61 -13.68 -17.11 -8.80
N ARG A 62 -14.77 -17.84 -9.01
CA ARG A 62 -14.97 -19.19 -8.44
C ARG A 62 -13.97 -20.20 -8.98
N SER A 63 -13.74 -20.17 -10.30
CA SER A 63 -12.77 -21.05 -10.95
C SER A 63 -11.35 -20.75 -10.46
N GLU A 64 -11.06 -19.46 -10.22
CA GLU A 64 -9.77 -19.00 -9.74
C GLU A 64 -9.55 -19.33 -8.26
N ALA A 65 -10.57 -19.23 -7.42
CA ALA A 65 -10.53 -19.65 -6.02
C ALA A 65 -10.20 -21.14 -5.90
N GLU A 66 -10.84 -22.00 -6.69
CA GLU A 66 -10.54 -23.45 -6.72
C GLU A 66 -9.12 -23.76 -7.18
N ARG A 67 -8.60 -22.96 -8.12
CA ARG A 67 -7.24 -23.11 -8.63
C ARG A 67 -6.20 -22.72 -7.58
N ILE A 68 -6.45 -21.64 -6.84
CA ILE A 68 -5.52 -21.13 -5.83
C ILE A 68 -5.57 -21.93 -4.55
N GLU A 69 -6.74 -22.39 -4.10
CA GLU A 69 -6.90 -23.22 -2.91
C GLU A 69 -5.98 -24.45 -2.93
N ARG A 70 -5.78 -25.07 -4.11
CA ARG A 70 -4.86 -26.22 -4.31
C ARG A 70 -3.38 -25.91 -4.13
N LYS A 71 -3.00 -24.63 -4.05
CA LYS A 71 -1.62 -24.15 -3.89
C LYS A 71 -1.35 -23.59 -2.49
N LEU A 72 -2.40 -23.43 -1.69
CA LEU A 72 -2.26 -22.93 -0.33
C LEU A 72 -1.75 -24.05 0.58
N GLU A 73 -0.88 -23.67 1.49
CA GLU A 73 -0.44 -24.53 2.57
C GLU A 73 -1.51 -24.60 3.66
N LYS A 74 -1.43 -25.61 4.53
CA LYS A 74 -2.42 -25.80 5.58
C LYS A 74 -2.51 -24.58 6.51
N SER A 75 -1.38 -23.97 6.87
CA SER A 75 -1.32 -22.77 7.72
C SER A 75 -1.98 -21.55 7.06
N GLU A 76 -1.82 -21.41 5.74
CA GLU A 76 -2.46 -20.34 4.95
C GLU A 76 -3.97 -20.53 4.85
N ILE A 77 -4.44 -21.77 4.70
CA ILE A 77 -5.87 -22.10 4.74
C ILE A 77 -6.43 -21.79 6.14
N GLU A 78 -5.74 -22.19 7.21
CA GLU A 78 -6.14 -21.89 8.59
C GLU A 78 -6.22 -20.37 8.86
N ALA A 79 -5.28 -19.59 8.33
CA ALA A 79 -5.31 -18.13 8.41
C ALA A 79 -6.47 -17.52 7.62
N LEU A 80 -6.77 -18.03 6.43
CA LEU A 80 -7.93 -17.61 5.64
C LEU A 80 -9.26 -17.95 6.34
N GLU A 81 -9.38 -19.12 6.95
CA GLU A 81 -10.57 -19.50 7.74
C GLU A 81 -10.75 -18.62 8.97
N SER A 82 -9.64 -18.20 9.59
CA SER A 82 -9.67 -17.27 10.72
C SER A 82 -10.05 -15.86 10.26
N TYR A 83 -9.56 -15.41 9.10
CA TYR A 83 -10.03 -14.19 8.44
C TYR A 83 -11.53 -14.18 8.16
N LYS A 84 -12.09 -15.29 7.69
CA LYS A 84 -13.54 -15.40 7.45
C LYS A 84 -14.36 -15.22 8.73
N LYS A 85 -13.82 -15.62 9.89
CA LYS A 85 -14.48 -15.53 11.20
C LYS A 85 -14.31 -14.15 11.84
N ASP A 86 -13.14 -13.53 11.68
CA ASP A 86 -12.73 -12.33 12.41
C ASP A 86 -12.06 -11.27 11.51
N SER A 87 -12.66 -11.03 10.34
CA SER A 87 -12.07 -10.13 9.32
C SER A 87 -11.79 -8.70 9.81
N VAL A 88 -12.55 -8.23 10.80
CA VAL A 88 -12.43 -6.86 11.34
C VAL A 88 -11.13 -6.73 12.13
N GLU A 89 -10.92 -7.54 13.17
CA GLU A 89 -9.73 -7.43 14.03
C GLU A 89 -8.44 -7.76 13.27
N ILE A 90 -8.49 -8.73 12.33
CA ILE A 90 -7.32 -9.09 11.50
C ILE A 90 -6.95 -7.95 10.56
N ASN A 91 -7.93 -7.30 9.95
CA ASN A 91 -7.67 -6.13 9.13
C ASN A 91 -7.12 -4.97 9.98
N GLU A 92 -7.76 -4.64 11.11
CA GLU A 92 -7.29 -3.59 12.01
C GLU A 92 -5.84 -3.81 12.45
N TYR A 93 -5.49 -5.04 12.87
CA TYR A 93 -4.12 -5.41 13.19
C TYR A 93 -3.17 -5.16 12.00
N SER A 94 -3.53 -5.62 10.80
CA SER A 94 -2.70 -5.49 9.60
C SER A 94 -2.42 -4.03 9.17
N GLN A 95 -3.27 -3.08 9.59
CA GLN A 95 -3.10 -1.65 9.29
C GLN A 95 -2.08 -0.95 10.17
N ILE A 96 -1.95 -1.36 11.44
CA ILE A 96 -1.17 -0.63 12.46
C ILE A 96 -0.02 -1.43 13.06
N ARG A 97 0.09 -2.73 12.74
CA ARG A 97 1.07 -3.64 13.37
C ARG A 97 2.52 -3.15 13.32
N ASN A 98 2.91 -2.33 12.35
CA ASN A 98 4.29 -1.94 12.13
C ASN A 98 4.76 -0.73 12.98
N TYR A 99 3.91 -0.17 13.85
CA TYR A 99 4.25 1.01 14.67
C TYR A 99 4.69 0.69 16.11
N PHE A 100 4.78 -0.58 16.47
CA PHE A 100 5.22 -1.05 17.79
C PHE A 100 6.72 -1.37 17.81
N TYR A 101 7.27 -1.75 18.96
CA TYR A 101 8.63 -2.30 19.00
C TYR A 101 8.71 -3.63 18.25
N ASP A 102 9.87 -3.93 17.68
CA ASP A 102 10.17 -5.21 17.01
C ASP A 102 9.76 -6.44 17.86
N TYR A 103 10.19 -6.50 19.11
CA TYR A 103 9.86 -7.60 20.02
C TYR A 103 8.37 -7.69 20.36
N GLN A 104 7.63 -6.57 20.32
CA GLN A 104 6.18 -6.57 20.53
C GLN A 104 5.44 -7.09 19.31
N ILE A 105 5.92 -6.75 18.12
CA ILE A 105 5.40 -7.26 16.85
C ILE A 105 5.58 -8.77 16.80
N GLU A 106 6.79 -9.26 17.06
CA GLU A 106 7.13 -10.68 17.03
C GLU A 106 6.35 -11.50 18.07
N ALA A 107 6.16 -10.95 19.27
CA ALA A 107 5.43 -11.62 20.34
C ALA A 107 3.89 -11.55 20.18
N ASN A 108 3.37 -10.75 19.24
CA ASN A 108 1.92 -10.60 19.09
C ASN A 108 1.31 -11.90 18.49
N PRO A 109 0.30 -12.51 19.13
CA PRO A 109 -0.30 -13.75 18.64
C PRO A 109 -0.93 -13.62 17.24
N ARG A 110 -1.37 -12.41 16.85
CA ARG A 110 -1.92 -12.14 15.52
C ARG A 110 -0.86 -12.06 14.42
N GLU A 111 0.42 -11.97 14.77
CA GLU A 111 1.49 -11.81 13.79
C GLU A 111 1.67 -13.03 12.90
N LYS A 112 1.49 -14.23 13.46
CA LYS A 112 1.51 -15.47 12.68
C LYS A 112 0.38 -15.47 11.64
N GLU A 113 -0.84 -15.17 12.08
CA GLU A 113 -2.01 -15.12 11.20
C GLU A 113 -1.85 -14.09 10.08
N TYR A 114 -1.37 -12.88 10.40
CA TYR A 114 -1.05 -11.87 9.41
C TYR A 114 -0.04 -12.36 8.37
N LYS A 115 1.08 -12.94 8.80
CA LYS A 115 2.14 -13.44 7.91
C LYS A 115 1.63 -14.54 6.98
N GLU A 116 0.90 -15.51 7.50
CA GLU A 116 0.34 -16.61 6.70
C GLU A 116 -0.71 -16.10 5.70
N LEU A 117 -1.60 -15.20 6.10
CA LEU A 117 -2.60 -14.63 5.20
C LEU A 117 -1.98 -13.75 4.12
N ARG A 118 -0.96 -12.95 4.48
CA ARG A 118 -0.15 -12.18 3.53
C ARG A 118 0.54 -13.08 2.52
N ASN A 119 1.14 -14.18 2.97
CA ASN A 119 1.76 -15.17 2.09
C ASN A 119 0.73 -15.74 1.10
N ALA A 120 -0.45 -16.15 1.59
CA ALA A 120 -1.55 -16.65 0.77
C ALA A 120 -1.98 -15.65 -0.33
N VAL A 121 -2.14 -14.37 0.02
CA VAL A 121 -2.46 -13.29 -0.94
C VAL A 121 -1.33 -13.11 -1.96
N SER A 122 -0.08 -13.17 -1.51
CA SER A 122 1.09 -12.94 -2.37
C SER A 122 1.38 -14.08 -3.36
N LYS A 123 0.88 -15.30 -3.10
CA LYS A 123 1.05 -16.49 -3.96
C LYS A 123 0.33 -16.37 -5.31
N ASN A 124 -0.74 -15.56 -5.38
CA ASN A 124 -1.47 -15.34 -6.61
C ASN A 124 -1.29 -13.89 -7.11
N LYS A 125 -0.26 -13.70 -7.93
CA LYS A 125 -0.01 -12.41 -8.58
C LYS A 125 -0.74 -12.35 -9.92
N ILE A 126 -1.55 -11.32 -10.12
CA ILE A 126 -2.26 -11.13 -11.39
C ILE A 126 -1.28 -10.85 -12.53
N ASP A 127 -1.49 -11.51 -13.66
CA ASP A 127 -0.65 -11.50 -14.87
C ASP A 127 -0.82 -10.25 -15.74
N LYS A 128 -1.96 -9.58 -15.62
CA LYS A 128 -2.31 -8.29 -16.22
C LYS A 128 -3.17 -7.45 -15.26
N PRO A 129 -3.35 -6.14 -15.49
CA PRO A 129 -4.16 -5.30 -14.62
C PRO A 129 -5.58 -5.83 -14.40
N ILE A 130 -6.20 -5.46 -13.28
CA ILE A 130 -7.61 -5.73 -12.99
C ILE A 130 -8.23 -4.54 -12.27
N ASN A 131 -9.46 -4.20 -12.60
CA ASN A 131 -10.25 -3.20 -11.88
C ASN A 131 -11.09 -3.89 -10.82
N VAL A 132 -11.17 -3.26 -9.66
CA VAL A 132 -11.94 -3.75 -8.51
C VAL A 132 -12.82 -2.65 -7.96
N TYR A 133 -13.86 -3.07 -7.24
CA TYR A 133 -14.92 -2.22 -6.71
C TYR A 133 -15.08 -2.48 -5.22
N TYR A 134 -15.13 -1.42 -4.43
CA TYR A 134 -15.44 -1.52 -3.01
C TYR A 134 -16.02 -0.22 -2.49
N PHE A 135 -16.85 -0.32 -1.44
CA PHE A 135 -17.35 0.86 -0.74
C PHE A 135 -16.36 1.29 0.33
N GLU A 136 -16.27 2.60 0.55
CA GLU A 136 -15.37 3.17 1.55
C GLU A 136 -16.08 4.26 2.35
N SER A 137 -15.65 4.49 3.60
CA SER A 137 -16.05 5.69 4.33
C SER A 137 -15.39 6.92 3.70
N PRO A 138 -16.11 8.04 3.48
CA PRO A 138 -15.51 9.29 3.02
C PRO A 138 -14.40 9.80 3.95
N GLU A 139 -14.49 9.50 5.24
CA GLU A 139 -13.47 9.83 6.24
C GLU A 139 -12.11 9.24 5.88
N LYS A 140 -12.06 8.09 5.21
CA LYS A 140 -10.80 7.46 4.77
C LYS A 140 -10.01 8.33 3.79
N PHE A 141 -10.67 9.31 3.17
CA PHE A 141 -10.09 10.31 2.27
C PHE A 141 -10.11 11.72 2.87
N ALA A 142 -10.07 11.83 4.21
CA ALA A 142 -10.08 13.08 4.97
C ALA A 142 -11.36 13.93 4.78
N PHE A 143 -12.45 13.33 4.31
CA PHE A 143 -13.76 13.98 4.26
C PHE A 143 -14.55 13.63 5.52
N ASN A 144 -14.34 14.39 6.60
CA ASN A 144 -14.93 14.16 7.93
C ASN A 144 -16.38 14.69 8.03
N LYS A 145 -17.16 14.53 6.96
CA LYS A 145 -18.58 14.92 6.87
C LYS A 145 -19.34 13.82 6.15
N GLU A 146 -20.65 13.75 6.35
CA GLU A 146 -21.49 12.87 5.54
C GLU A 146 -21.63 13.43 4.10
N ILE A 147 -21.54 12.55 3.10
CA ILE A 147 -21.87 12.90 1.69
C ILE A 147 -23.38 13.11 1.54
N ARG A 148 -24.15 12.22 2.17
CA ARG A 148 -25.61 12.25 2.36
C ARG A 148 -25.96 11.29 3.49
N SER A 149 -27.11 11.49 4.13
CA SER A 149 -27.63 10.57 5.13
C SER A 149 -28.21 9.29 4.48
N ALA A 150 -28.50 8.27 5.29
CA ALA A 150 -28.97 6.97 4.81
C ALA A 150 -30.38 7.01 4.17
N ASP A 151 -31.24 7.91 4.66
CA ASP A 151 -32.61 8.18 4.20
C ASP A 151 -32.65 9.05 2.93
N GLN A 152 -31.62 9.86 2.69
CA GLN A 152 -31.51 10.66 1.47
C GLN A 152 -31.14 9.80 0.26
N ASN A 153 -31.80 10.08 -0.88
CA ASN A 153 -31.51 9.44 -2.16
C ASN A 153 -30.58 10.26 -3.05
N GLU A 154 -30.42 11.56 -2.77
CA GLU A 154 -29.66 12.48 -3.60
C GLU A 154 -28.44 13.03 -2.86
N ILE A 155 -27.43 13.44 -3.62
CA ILE A 155 -26.21 14.09 -3.14
C ILE A 155 -26.29 15.55 -3.62
N SER A 156 -26.15 16.53 -2.73
CA SER A 156 -26.15 17.92 -3.17
C SER A 156 -24.94 18.24 -4.06
N LEU A 157 -25.06 19.26 -4.92
CA LEU A 157 -23.91 19.72 -5.71
C LEU A 157 -22.77 20.20 -4.81
N ASP A 158 -23.10 20.89 -3.73
CA ASP A 158 -22.13 21.38 -2.74
C ASP A 158 -21.34 20.23 -2.13
N LYS A 159 -22.01 19.18 -1.64
CA LYS A 159 -21.33 18.00 -1.06
C LYS A 159 -20.44 17.27 -2.06
N PHE A 160 -20.87 17.20 -3.32
CA PHE A 160 -20.06 16.62 -4.39
C PHE A 160 -18.79 17.44 -4.65
N ASN A 161 -18.90 18.77 -4.68
CA ASN A 161 -17.76 19.68 -4.88
C ASN A 161 -16.82 19.72 -3.66
N GLU A 162 -17.36 19.77 -2.44
CA GLU A 162 -16.56 19.68 -1.21
C GLU A 162 -15.72 18.39 -1.19
N PHE A 163 -16.33 17.25 -1.53
CA PHE A 163 -15.60 15.98 -1.62
C PHE A 163 -14.52 16.02 -2.71
N LYS A 164 -14.85 16.56 -3.90
CA LYS A 164 -13.89 16.72 -5.00
C LYS A 164 -12.66 17.50 -4.57
N GLU A 165 -12.85 18.68 -3.98
CA GLU A 165 -11.76 19.55 -3.52
C GLU A 165 -10.93 18.87 -2.42
N THR A 166 -11.59 18.14 -1.52
CA THR A 166 -10.93 17.41 -0.43
C THR A 166 -9.95 16.37 -0.95
N VAL A 167 -10.30 15.61 -2.00
CA VAL A 167 -9.49 14.48 -2.49
C VAL A 167 -8.55 14.84 -3.64
N GLN A 168 -8.76 15.98 -4.30
CA GLN A 168 -7.98 16.38 -5.46
C GLN A 168 -6.50 16.63 -5.09
N ASN A 169 -5.60 16.17 -5.97
CA ASN A 169 -4.15 16.36 -5.82
C ASN A 169 -3.61 15.90 -4.45
N LYS A 170 -4.10 14.77 -3.95
CA LYS A 170 -3.62 14.09 -2.74
C LYS A 170 -3.31 12.62 -3.03
N LEU A 171 -2.40 12.06 -2.23
CA LEU A 171 -2.09 10.64 -2.20
C LEU A 171 -2.50 10.08 -0.83
N PHE A 172 -3.40 9.11 -0.81
CA PHE A 172 -3.89 8.51 0.42
C PHE A 172 -3.28 7.12 0.59
N LYS A 173 -2.45 6.92 1.61
CA LYS A 173 -1.85 5.61 1.85
C LYS A 173 -2.93 4.61 2.29
N GLN A 174 -2.84 3.40 1.75
CA GLN A 174 -3.75 2.30 2.05
C GLN A 174 -2.94 1.12 2.55
N ASP A 175 -3.38 0.57 3.67
CA ASP A 175 -2.75 -0.57 4.34
C ASP A 175 -3.81 -1.58 4.78
N GLY A 176 -3.35 -2.81 4.96
CA GLY A 176 -4.13 -3.88 5.55
C GLY A 176 -4.98 -4.66 4.55
N PHE A 177 -5.68 -5.67 5.07
CA PHE A 177 -6.47 -6.59 4.26
C PHE A 177 -7.83 -6.01 3.89
N LYS A 178 -8.20 -6.10 2.60
CA LYS A 178 -9.48 -5.60 2.11
C LYS A 178 -10.16 -6.59 1.18
N ASN A 179 -11.44 -6.84 1.45
CA ASN A 179 -12.32 -7.52 0.50
C ASN A 179 -12.77 -6.55 -0.58
N VAL A 180 -12.66 -6.98 -1.83
CA VAL A 180 -13.06 -6.22 -3.01
C VAL A 180 -13.93 -7.07 -3.93
N SER A 181 -14.75 -6.40 -4.75
CA SER A 181 -15.54 -7.01 -5.81
C SER A 181 -14.84 -6.86 -7.16
N LEU A 182 -14.96 -7.85 -8.03
CA LEU A 182 -14.48 -7.77 -9.43
C LEU A 182 -15.47 -7.09 -10.38
N TYR A 183 -16.69 -6.78 -9.91
CA TYR A 183 -17.75 -6.13 -10.69
C TYR A 183 -18.38 -4.95 -9.92
N GLU A 184 -18.96 -4.01 -10.67
CA GLU A 184 -19.68 -2.85 -10.14
C GLU A 184 -20.96 -3.29 -9.42
N PRO A 185 -21.15 -2.94 -8.13
CA PRO A 185 -22.33 -3.31 -7.36
C PRO A 185 -23.64 -2.82 -8.01
N GLY A 186 -24.61 -3.72 -8.11
CA GLY A 186 -25.90 -3.46 -8.75
C GLY A 186 -27.09 -3.76 -7.82
N LYS A 187 -28.17 -4.26 -8.44
CA LYS A 187 -29.41 -4.62 -7.75
C LYS A 187 -29.16 -5.77 -6.76
N GLY A 188 -29.59 -5.61 -5.51
CA GLY A 188 -29.44 -6.62 -4.45
C GLY A 188 -28.03 -6.76 -3.84
N ASP A 189 -27.02 -6.04 -4.34
CA ASP A 189 -25.69 -6.03 -3.71
C ASP A 189 -25.65 -5.12 -2.47
N LYS A 190 -24.77 -5.42 -1.51
CA LYS A 190 -24.55 -4.59 -0.32
C LYS A 190 -23.90 -3.25 -0.72
N LYS A 191 -24.44 -2.14 -0.20
CA LYS A 191 -24.00 -0.77 -0.50
C LYS A 191 -23.90 0.07 0.79
N PRO A 192 -22.90 -0.21 1.65
CA PRO A 192 -22.85 0.31 3.01
C PRO A 192 -22.60 1.83 3.10
N THR A 193 -21.99 2.44 2.08
CA THR A 193 -21.65 3.87 2.09
C THR A 193 -22.04 4.53 0.75
N PRO A 194 -22.16 5.87 0.70
CA PRO A 194 -22.43 6.60 -0.54
C PRO A 194 -21.20 6.74 -1.46
N LEU A 195 -20.03 6.17 -1.10
CA LEU A 195 -18.78 6.28 -1.84
C LEU A 195 -18.30 4.92 -2.34
N LEU A 196 -18.36 4.75 -3.66
CA LEU A 196 -17.86 3.57 -4.38
C LEU A 196 -16.49 3.89 -4.99
N ILE A 197 -15.47 3.11 -4.63
CA ILE A 197 -14.15 3.18 -5.25
C ILE A 197 -14.09 2.20 -6.42
N HIS A 198 -13.60 2.68 -7.56
CA HIS A 198 -13.28 1.91 -8.75
C HIS A 198 -11.77 2.01 -8.97
N LEU A 199 -11.04 1.00 -8.50
CA LEU A 199 -9.57 1.02 -8.39
C LEU A 199 -8.94 0.11 -9.44
N LYS A 200 -7.99 0.66 -10.22
CA LYS A 200 -7.17 -0.14 -11.14
C LYS A 200 -5.94 -0.70 -10.41
N LEU A 201 -5.91 -2.02 -10.20
CA LEU A 201 -4.75 -2.73 -9.65
C LEU A 201 -3.76 -3.09 -10.77
N PRO A 202 -2.46 -2.82 -10.59
CA PRO A 202 -1.45 -3.10 -11.61
C PRO A 202 -1.13 -4.59 -11.72
N LYS A 203 -0.49 -4.98 -12.82
CA LYS A 203 0.14 -6.30 -12.97
C LYS A 203 1.04 -6.61 -11.76
N ASN A 204 1.13 -7.88 -11.40
CA ASN A 204 1.87 -8.43 -10.26
C ASN A 204 1.27 -8.14 -8.87
N THR A 205 0.07 -7.54 -8.78
CA THR A 205 -0.65 -7.39 -7.51
C THR A 205 -1.08 -8.76 -6.98
N GLY A 206 -0.81 -9.02 -5.70
CA GLY A 206 -1.30 -10.21 -5.00
C GLY A 206 -2.80 -10.12 -4.76
N MET A 207 -3.55 -11.17 -5.09
CA MET A 207 -5.00 -11.19 -5.00
C MET A 207 -5.47 -12.62 -4.71
N LEU A 208 -6.25 -12.82 -3.66
CA LEU A 208 -6.74 -14.13 -3.22
C LEU A 208 -8.25 -14.23 -3.38
N PRO A 209 -8.74 -14.76 -4.53
CA PRO A 209 -10.11 -15.24 -4.63
C PRO A 209 -10.33 -16.42 -3.69
N TYR A 210 -11.45 -16.42 -2.97
CA TYR A 210 -11.80 -17.50 -2.06
C TYR A 210 -13.32 -17.72 -1.99
N LYS A 211 -13.71 -18.95 -1.61
CA LYS A 211 -15.11 -19.31 -1.38
C LYS A 211 -15.54 -18.87 0.01
N ASN A 212 -16.68 -18.20 0.10
CA ASN A 212 -17.31 -17.80 1.36
C ASN A 212 -18.77 -18.25 1.38
N SER A 213 -19.02 -19.38 2.06
CA SER A 213 -20.32 -20.07 2.03
C SER A 213 -20.80 -20.32 0.59
N ASN A 214 -21.86 -19.64 0.15
CA ASN A 214 -22.45 -19.79 -1.18
C ASN A 214 -21.99 -18.71 -2.18
N ASP A 215 -21.09 -17.81 -1.78
CA ASP A 215 -20.55 -16.75 -2.63
C ASP A 215 -19.02 -16.85 -2.79
N VAL A 216 -18.48 -15.99 -3.64
CA VAL A 216 -17.05 -15.78 -3.82
C VAL A 216 -16.66 -14.39 -3.35
N SER A 217 -15.43 -14.24 -2.91
CA SER A 217 -14.87 -12.98 -2.45
C SER A 217 -13.41 -12.90 -2.85
N THR A 218 -12.92 -11.67 -3.05
CA THR A 218 -11.53 -11.42 -3.40
C THR A 218 -10.87 -10.62 -2.30
N LEU A 219 -9.82 -11.19 -1.70
CA LEU A 219 -9.00 -10.54 -0.70
C LEU A 219 -7.74 -9.94 -1.34
N ILE A 220 -7.40 -8.72 -0.96
CA ILE A 220 -6.11 -8.09 -1.26
C ILE A 220 -5.45 -7.59 0.03
N GLU A 221 -4.12 -7.49 0.02
CA GLU A 221 -3.37 -6.72 1.00
C GLU A 221 -3.01 -5.37 0.38
N GLN A 222 -3.48 -4.28 0.98
CA GLN A 222 -3.13 -2.94 0.56
C GLN A 222 -1.74 -2.58 1.13
N GLY A 223 -0.93 -1.92 0.31
CA GLY A 223 0.44 -1.52 0.65
C GLY A 223 0.96 -0.46 -0.32
N TYR A 224 0.08 0.47 -0.69
CA TYR A 224 0.30 1.45 -1.74
C TYR A 224 -0.48 2.73 -1.46
N SER A 225 -0.19 3.81 -2.20
CA SER A 225 -1.01 5.02 -2.16
C SER A 225 -2.07 4.98 -3.24
N VAL A 226 -3.25 5.53 -2.94
CA VAL A 226 -4.34 5.72 -3.90
C VAL A 226 -4.43 7.19 -4.28
N LYS A 227 -4.53 7.44 -5.57
CA LYS A 227 -4.86 8.74 -6.16
C LYS A 227 -6.27 8.69 -6.74
N ILE A 228 -7.12 9.64 -6.37
CA ILE A 228 -8.44 9.81 -7.00
C ILE A 228 -8.27 10.65 -8.26
N ASP A 229 -8.45 10.02 -9.42
CA ASP A 229 -8.25 10.67 -10.72
C ASP A 229 -9.51 11.39 -11.19
N LYS A 230 -10.68 10.82 -10.92
CA LYS A 230 -11.98 11.38 -11.29
C LYS A 230 -13.07 10.90 -10.36
N ILE A 231 -13.99 11.79 -10.02
CA ILE A 231 -15.25 11.42 -9.37
C ILE A 231 -16.43 11.72 -10.30
N VAL A 232 -17.44 10.86 -10.26
CA VAL A 232 -18.72 11.06 -10.95
C VAL A 232 -19.86 10.68 -10.03
N ARG A 233 -21.04 11.22 -10.30
CA ARG A 233 -22.27 10.79 -9.63
C ARG A 233 -22.93 9.70 -10.45
N ILE A 234 -23.32 8.62 -9.79
CA ILE A 234 -24.07 7.52 -10.39
C ILE A 234 -25.33 7.24 -9.59
N VAL A 235 -26.28 6.50 -10.17
CA VAL A 235 -27.50 6.05 -9.49
C VAL A 235 -27.53 4.53 -9.48
N ILE A 236 -27.72 3.94 -8.30
CA ILE A 236 -27.93 2.49 -8.13
C ILE A 236 -29.19 2.32 -7.28
N GLU A 237 -30.18 1.60 -7.82
CA GLU A 237 -31.47 1.36 -7.15
C GLU A 237 -32.15 2.65 -6.65
N GLY A 238 -32.15 3.70 -7.47
CA GLY A 238 -32.79 4.98 -7.15
C GLY A 238 -32.03 5.87 -6.15
N LYS A 239 -30.86 5.45 -5.64
CA LYS A 239 -30.00 6.25 -4.77
C LYS A 239 -28.74 6.73 -5.50
N GLN A 240 -28.33 7.97 -5.26
CA GLN A 240 -27.10 8.56 -5.76
C GLN A 240 -25.89 8.10 -4.93
N TYR A 241 -24.79 7.83 -5.63
CA TYR A 241 -23.48 7.48 -5.09
C TYR A 241 -22.40 8.29 -5.79
N ILE A 242 -21.29 8.56 -5.11
CA ILE A 242 -20.05 9.01 -5.74
C ILE A 242 -19.29 7.76 -6.19
N LYS A 243 -19.00 7.64 -7.49
CA LYS A 243 -18.03 6.68 -8.02
C LYS A 243 -16.70 7.39 -8.23
N ALA A 244 -15.69 7.01 -7.46
CA ALA A 244 -14.33 7.53 -7.56
C ALA A 244 -13.47 6.57 -8.37
N THR A 245 -13.05 6.99 -9.57
CA THR A 245 -12.04 6.29 -10.36
C THR A 245 -10.68 6.60 -9.78
N ALA A 246 -9.93 5.56 -9.45
CA ALA A 246 -8.71 5.67 -8.70
C ALA A 246 -7.59 4.80 -9.29
N SER A 247 -6.36 5.27 -9.11
CA SER A 247 -5.14 4.58 -9.52
C SER A 247 -4.18 4.39 -8.35
N VAL A 248 -3.34 3.37 -8.48
CA VAL A 248 -2.31 3.04 -7.51
C VAL A 248 -1.02 3.82 -7.82
N VAL A 249 -0.45 4.45 -6.80
CA VAL A 249 0.91 4.99 -6.82
C VAL A 249 1.77 4.16 -5.88
N ASN A 250 2.71 3.42 -6.47
CA ASN A 250 3.65 2.59 -5.72
C ASN A 250 4.76 3.43 -5.09
N SER A 251 5.14 3.04 -3.88
CA SER A 251 6.28 3.54 -3.13
C SER A 251 6.96 2.35 -2.47
N LEU A 252 8.28 2.37 -2.36
CA LEU A 252 8.96 1.49 -1.42
C LEU A 252 8.53 1.90 -0.01
N ASP A 253 8.04 0.94 0.76
CA ASP A 253 7.67 1.11 2.16
C ASP A 253 8.12 -0.15 2.89
N PHE A 254 9.17 -0.02 3.70
CA PHE A 254 9.80 -1.15 4.37
C PHE A 254 9.10 -1.49 5.68
N LYS A 255 8.27 -0.57 6.21
CA LYS A 255 7.54 -0.75 7.47
C LYS A 255 8.49 -1.22 8.59
N ASP A 256 8.26 -2.40 9.14
CA ASP A 256 9.08 -2.99 10.20
C ASP A 256 10.23 -3.88 9.71
N ASP A 257 10.36 -4.10 8.39
CA ASP A 257 11.49 -4.82 7.79
C ASP A 257 12.70 -3.89 7.59
N VAL A 258 13.25 -3.40 8.71
CA VAL A 258 14.38 -2.46 8.73
C VAL A 258 15.64 -3.06 8.10
N SER A 259 15.83 -4.38 8.18
CA SER A 259 16.95 -5.08 7.55
C SER A 259 16.91 -4.97 6.03
N LYS A 260 15.73 -5.13 5.43
CA LYS A 260 15.54 -4.92 3.99
C LYS A 260 15.65 -3.45 3.60
N GLY A 261 15.16 -2.54 4.44
CA GLY A 261 15.35 -1.10 4.28
C GLY A 261 16.82 -0.70 4.27
N ASP A 262 17.59 -1.18 5.23
CA ASP A 262 19.03 -0.93 5.34
C ASP A 262 19.81 -1.51 4.16
N SER A 263 19.45 -2.72 3.72
CA SER A 263 20.04 -3.34 2.54
C SER A 263 19.80 -2.48 1.29
N TRP A 264 18.59 -1.94 1.13
CA TRP A 264 18.29 -0.98 0.05
C TRP A 264 19.09 0.32 0.21
N GLY A 265 19.15 0.88 1.42
CA GLY A 265 19.86 2.13 1.68
C GLY A 265 21.35 2.01 1.35
N LYS A 266 22.01 0.95 1.84
CA LYS A 266 23.43 0.66 1.55
C LYS A 266 23.68 0.40 0.07
N ALA A 267 22.78 -0.30 -0.61
CA ALA A 267 22.90 -0.54 -2.06
C ALA A 267 22.85 0.75 -2.89
N ASN A 268 22.18 1.79 -2.41
CA ASN A 268 22.03 3.06 -3.14
C ASN A 268 22.96 4.19 -2.65
N TYR A 269 23.51 4.09 -1.43
CA TYR A 269 24.28 5.19 -0.80
C TYR A 269 25.66 4.78 -0.25
N SER A 270 26.12 3.54 -0.46
CA SER A 270 27.43 3.10 0.02
C SER A 270 28.61 3.89 -0.59
N ASP A 271 28.51 4.33 -1.84
CA ASP A 271 29.51 5.17 -2.50
C ASP A 271 29.23 6.67 -2.34
N TRP A 272 28.04 7.08 -1.90
CA TRP A 272 27.63 8.49 -1.77
C TRP A 272 28.64 9.32 -0.98
N SER A 273 29.06 8.83 0.20
CA SER A 273 30.04 9.52 1.06
C SER A 273 31.39 9.75 0.38
N THR A 274 31.79 8.87 -0.55
CA THR A 274 33.05 8.99 -1.32
C THR A 274 32.96 9.97 -2.47
N LYS A 275 31.73 10.41 -2.82
CA LYS A 275 31.46 11.38 -3.90
C LYS A 275 31.21 12.79 -3.38
N LEU A 276 31.18 12.97 -2.06
CA LEU A 276 31.13 14.27 -1.44
C LEU A 276 32.51 14.94 -1.50
N THR A 277 32.53 16.26 -1.63
CA THR A 277 33.77 17.02 -1.41
C THR A 277 34.21 16.90 0.05
N SER A 278 35.48 17.19 0.34
CA SER A 278 35.98 17.15 1.72
C SER A 278 35.21 18.07 2.67
N ASN A 279 34.75 19.23 2.19
CA ASN A 279 33.94 20.16 2.98
C ASN A 279 32.51 19.65 3.19
N GLU A 280 31.87 19.13 2.13
CA GLU A 280 30.55 18.48 2.23
C GLU A 280 30.57 17.32 3.24
N LEU A 281 31.57 16.44 3.16
CA LEU A 281 31.70 15.31 4.06
C LEU A 281 31.99 15.76 5.50
N ALA A 282 32.82 16.79 5.69
CA ALA A 282 33.12 17.33 7.02
C ALA A 282 31.86 17.90 7.69
N ASP A 283 31.08 18.71 6.96
CA ASP A 283 29.88 19.34 7.51
C ASP A 283 28.72 18.36 7.70
N VAL A 284 28.60 17.33 6.85
CA VAL A 284 27.68 16.21 7.09
C VAL A 284 28.06 15.46 8.37
N ASN A 285 29.35 15.14 8.56
CA ASN A 285 29.81 14.48 9.79
C ASN A 285 29.60 15.35 11.03
N ASP A 286 29.85 16.66 10.94
CA ASP A 286 29.59 17.62 12.02
C ASP A 286 28.10 17.64 12.39
N TYR A 287 27.22 17.74 11.39
CA TYR A 287 25.77 17.66 11.59
C TYR A 287 25.39 16.37 12.34
N MET A 288 25.86 15.21 11.87
CA MET A 288 25.57 13.89 12.47
C MET A 288 26.17 13.70 13.88
N ARG A 289 27.21 14.45 14.26
CA ARG A 289 27.86 14.36 15.58
C ARG A 289 27.28 15.31 16.63
N GLY A 290 26.17 15.98 16.33
CA GLY A 290 25.48 16.89 17.25
C GLY A 290 25.40 18.33 16.75
N GLY A 291 26.12 18.68 15.67
CA GLY A 291 26.05 20.00 15.03
C GLY A 291 24.64 20.36 14.53
N TYR A 292 23.79 19.35 14.32
CA TYR A 292 22.38 19.53 13.96
C TYR A 292 21.62 20.46 14.92
N ILE A 293 21.99 20.51 16.21
CA ILE A 293 21.29 21.37 17.19
C ILE A 293 21.48 22.84 16.83
N ALA A 294 22.73 23.27 16.61
CA ALA A 294 23.06 24.66 16.27
C ALA A 294 22.49 25.02 14.89
N ILE A 295 22.74 24.16 13.89
CA ILE A 295 22.30 24.37 12.51
C ILE A 295 20.77 24.48 12.42
N ASN A 296 20.03 23.55 13.04
CA ASN A 296 18.57 23.57 12.96
C ASN A 296 17.95 24.71 13.78
N ASN A 297 18.49 25.05 14.94
CA ASN A 297 18.00 26.20 15.71
C ASN A 297 18.24 27.53 14.97
N TYR A 298 19.37 27.66 14.29
CA TYR A 298 19.68 28.79 13.43
C TYR A 298 18.66 28.91 12.29
N LEU A 299 18.33 27.81 11.60
CA LEU A 299 17.27 27.80 10.57
C LEU A 299 15.87 28.11 11.14
N ILE A 300 15.49 27.51 12.26
CA ILE A 300 14.17 27.70 12.89
C ILE A 300 13.96 29.15 13.34
N SER A 301 15.00 29.80 13.86
CA SER A 301 14.96 31.21 14.26
C SER A 301 15.03 32.20 13.10
N ASN A 302 15.03 31.70 11.86
CA ASN A 302 15.25 32.47 10.64
C ASN A 302 16.58 33.25 10.69
N GLY A 303 17.61 32.61 11.25
CA GLY A 303 18.95 33.14 11.44
C GLY A 303 19.62 33.71 10.19
N PRO A 304 19.51 33.08 8.99
CA PRO A 304 20.08 33.63 7.75
C PRO A 304 19.63 35.06 7.41
N ILE A 305 18.46 35.47 7.92
CA ILE A 305 17.94 36.82 7.75
C ILE A 305 18.13 37.65 9.02
N ASN A 306 17.81 37.08 10.19
CA ASN A 306 17.71 37.81 11.45
C ASN A 306 19.07 38.03 12.15
N ASN A 307 20.01 37.09 11.99
CA ASN A 307 21.34 37.14 12.60
C ASN A 307 22.34 36.31 11.76
N PRO A 308 22.75 36.80 10.58
CA PRO A 308 23.52 36.01 9.62
C PRO A 308 24.85 35.51 10.20
N ASP A 309 25.15 34.23 9.99
CA ASP A 309 26.38 33.56 10.39
C ASP A 309 26.97 32.81 9.18
N ALA A 310 28.06 33.36 8.63
CA ALA A 310 28.68 32.83 7.41
C ALA A 310 29.20 31.40 7.55
N GLU A 311 29.58 30.97 8.76
CA GLU A 311 30.04 29.59 8.99
C GLU A 311 28.84 28.63 8.93
N LEU A 312 27.75 28.95 9.62
CA LEU A 312 26.53 28.15 9.58
C LEU A 312 25.89 28.15 8.19
N ASP A 313 25.89 29.28 7.49
CA ASP A 313 25.39 29.39 6.12
C ASP A 313 26.21 28.50 5.16
N SER A 314 27.54 28.47 5.31
CA SER A 314 28.41 27.58 4.54
C SER A 314 28.10 26.11 4.82
N LYS A 315 27.94 25.74 6.10
CA LYS A 315 27.56 24.38 6.51
C LYS A 315 26.23 23.95 5.91
N ILE A 316 25.22 24.82 5.96
CA ILE A 316 23.89 24.58 5.38
C ILE A 316 23.99 24.31 3.88
N ASN A 317 24.71 25.16 3.15
CA ASN A 317 24.91 25.00 1.71
C ASN A 317 25.63 23.68 1.37
N ASN A 318 26.65 23.30 2.14
CA ASN A 318 27.38 22.05 1.95
C ASN A 318 26.49 20.83 2.19
N ILE A 319 25.70 20.82 3.27
CA ILE A 319 24.77 19.72 3.58
C ILE A 319 23.67 19.64 2.52
N GLU A 320 23.09 20.76 2.12
CA GLU A 320 22.09 20.81 1.05
C GLU A 320 22.62 20.23 -0.27
N ASN A 321 23.84 20.60 -0.67
CA ASN A 321 24.48 20.06 -1.88
C ASN A 321 24.77 18.56 -1.75
N ALA A 322 25.16 18.09 -0.56
CA ALA A 322 25.35 16.67 -0.30
C ALA A 322 24.04 15.89 -0.50
N LEU A 323 22.90 16.40 -0.01
CA LEU A 323 21.57 15.78 -0.17
C LEU A 323 21.05 15.83 -1.60
N LYS A 324 21.53 16.78 -2.42
CA LYS A 324 21.22 16.85 -3.86
C LYS A 324 22.13 15.97 -4.72
N ARG A 325 23.25 15.47 -4.18
CA ARG A 325 24.25 14.71 -4.94
C ARG A 325 23.64 13.46 -5.56
N TYR A 326 23.00 12.63 -4.74
CA TYR A 326 22.24 11.44 -5.13
C TYR A 326 20.82 11.56 -4.60
N PRO A 327 19.90 12.13 -5.39
CA PRO A 327 18.50 12.22 -5.01
C PRO A 327 17.88 10.84 -4.75
N ILE A 328 16.77 10.80 -4.02
CA ILE A 328 16.09 9.53 -3.68
C ILE A 328 15.72 8.76 -4.97
N PRO A 329 16.23 7.54 -5.21
CA PRO A 329 16.20 6.90 -6.53
C PRO A 329 14.83 6.31 -6.93
N SER A 330 13.87 6.30 -6.01
CA SER A 330 12.51 5.78 -6.21
C SER A 330 11.54 6.47 -5.26
N ASN A 331 10.23 6.41 -5.54
CA ASN A 331 9.24 6.78 -4.52
C ASN A 331 9.49 5.98 -3.24
N LEU A 332 9.63 6.68 -2.11
CA LEU A 332 10.00 6.10 -0.82
C LEU A 332 9.06 6.57 0.28
N THR A 333 8.74 5.68 1.21
CA THR A 333 8.05 6.02 2.46
C THR A 333 9.04 6.02 3.60
N VAL A 334 9.05 7.12 4.36
CA VAL A 334 9.85 7.26 5.57
C VAL A 334 8.96 7.67 6.74
N TYR A 335 9.48 7.50 7.95
CA TYR A 335 8.76 7.68 9.19
C TYR A 335 9.52 8.64 10.10
N ARG A 336 8.81 9.58 10.71
CA ARG A 336 9.37 10.45 11.75
C ARG A 336 8.44 10.47 12.94
N ARG A 337 8.95 10.09 14.11
CA ARG A 337 8.25 10.32 15.38
C ARG A 337 8.54 11.74 15.82
N SER A 338 7.57 12.63 15.72
CA SER A 338 7.73 14.07 15.97
C SER A 338 7.48 14.46 17.41
N GLY A 339 8.18 15.49 17.86
CA GLY A 339 7.89 16.15 19.14
C GLY A 339 6.62 17.00 19.04
N PRO A 340 5.92 17.24 20.16
CA PRO A 340 4.69 18.06 20.15
C PRO A 340 4.94 19.50 19.67
N GLN A 341 6.15 20.04 19.88
CA GLN A 341 6.50 21.41 19.51
C GLN A 341 6.46 21.66 18.00
N GLU A 342 6.66 20.61 17.18
CA GLU A 342 6.54 20.70 15.72
C GLU A 342 5.11 21.05 15.28
N PHE A 343 4.13 20.86 16.17
CA PHE A 343 2.71 21.14 15.96
C PHE A 343 2.18 22.22 16.92
N GLY A 344 3.07 23.02 17.51
CA GLY A 344 2.72 24.08 18.45
C GLY A 344 2.10 23.58 19.76
N LEU A 345 2.48 22.37 20.19
CA LEU A 345 2.05 21.76 21.45
C LEU A 345 3.26 21.52 22.37
N THR A 346 3.00 21.21 23.63
CA THR A 346 4.00 20.77 24.60
C THR A 346 3.61 19.41 25.19
N LEU A 347 4.50 18.79 25.97
CA LEU A 347 4.19 17.52 26.65
C LEU A 347 3.05 17.63 27.65
N THR A 348 2.79 18.83 28.17
CA THR A 348 1.75 19.13 29.17
C THR A 348 0.53 19.85 28.59
N SER A 349 0.50 20.11 27.28
CA SER A 349 -0.66 20.69 26.60
C SER A 349 -1.86 19.73 26.73
N PRO A 350 -3.01 20.19 27.26
CA PRO A 350 -4.22 19.37 27.37
C PRO A 350 -4.68 18.78 26.02
N GLU A 351 -4.43 19.49 24.94
CA GLU A 351 -4.75 19.11 23.55
C GLU A 351 -3.87 17.97 23.03
N TYR A 352 -2.73 17.69 23.70
CA TYR A 352 -1.83 16.58 23.37
C TYR A 352 -2.26 15.24 24.03
N ASP A 353 -3.40 15.23 24.72
CA ASP A 353 -4.05 14.01 25.19
C ASP A 353 -5.01 13.43 24.14
N PHE A 354 -4.46 12.70 23.16
CA PHE A 354 -5.24 12.06 22.11
C PHE A 354 -6.06 10.85 22.58
N ASN A 355 -6.08 10.52 23.88
CA ASN A 355 -7.07 9.57 24.40
C ASN A 355 -8.49 10.14 24.36
N LYS A 356 -8.61 11.47 24.25
CA LYS A 356 -9.85 12.21 24.09
C LYS A 356 -10.14 12.45 22.61
N ALA A 357 -11.33 12.05 22.14
CA ALA A 357 -11.69 12.15 20.73
C ALA A 357 -11.73 13.61 20.24
N GLU A 358 -12.22 14.52 21.09
CA GLU A 358 -12.29 15.95 20.79
C GLU A 358 -10.91 16.58 20.48
N ASN A 359 -9.84 16.06 21.09
CA ASN A 359 -8.48 16.51 20.82
C ASN A 359 -7.97 16.00 19.46
N ILE A 360 -8.40 14.80 19.04
CA ILE A 360 -8.09 14.27 17.70
C ILE A 360 -8.81 15.11 16.65
N ASP A 361 -10.08 15.43 16.87
CA ASP A 361 -10.88 16.22 15.94
C ASP A 361 -10.35 17.66 15.81
N ALA A 362 -9.99 18.31 16.93
CA ALA A 362 -9.33 19.61 16.91
C ALA A 362 -7.98 19.58 16.19
N PHE A 363 -7.21 18.49 16.37
CA PHE A 363 -5.94 18.32 15.66
C PHE A 363 -6.15 18.13 14.15
N LYS A 364 -7.17 17.35 13.74
CA LYS A 364 -7.57 17.19 12.34
C LYS A 364 -8.03 18.51 11.72
N GLU A 365 -8.88 19.26 12.40
CA GLU A 365 -9.36 20.56 11.92
C GLU A 365 -8.20 21.54 11.66
N LYS A 366 -7.19 21.53 12.54
CA LYS A 366 -6.02 22.40 12.42
C LYS A 366 -5.04 21.96 11.33
N TRP A 367 -4.84 20.66 11.12
CA TRP A 367 -3.71 20.14 10.34
C TRP A 367 -4.07 19.28 9.13
N GLU A 368 -5.23 18.62 9.09
CA GLU A 368 -5.61 17.75 7.98
C GLU A 368 -5.86 18.59 6.71
N GLY A 369 -5.20 18.25 5.61
CA GLY A 369 -5.22 19.01 4.36
C GLY A 369 -4.22 20.18 4.30
N GLN A 370 -3.59 20.56 5.40
CA GLN A 370 -2.66 21.69 5.46
C GLN A 370 -1.25 21.34 4.95
N ILE A 371 -0.47 22.38 4.64
CA ILE A 371 0.95 22.27 4.30
C ILE A 371 1.77 22.64 5.53
N LEU A 372 2.57 21.70 6.02
CA LEU A 372 3.55 21.90 7.08
C LEU A 372 4.92 22.18 6.45
N THR A 373 5.56 23.29 6.85
CA THR A 373 6.91 23.65 6.37
C THR A 373 7.89 23.54 7.50
N TYR A 374 9.06 22.94 7.24
CA TYR A 374 10.15 22.84 8.20
C TYR A 374 11.33 23.68 7.71
N PRO A 375 11.69 24.77 8.40
CA PRO A 375 12.88 25.54 8.08
C PRO A 375 14.17 24.72 8.25
N ASN A 376 14.20 23.79 9.20
CA ASN A 376 15.34 22.94 9.50
C ASN A 376 15.45 21.71 8.58
N PHE A 377 16.63 21.07 8.55
CA PHE A 377 16.77 19.72 8.01
C PHE A 377 15.97 18.72 8.85
N ILE A 378 15.45 17.65 8.22
CA ILE A 378 14.52 16.73 8.87
C ILE A 378 15.04 15.31 8.82
N SER A 379 15.42 14.80 9.98
CA SER A 379 15.73 13.38 10.18
C SER A 379 14.46 12.54 10.15
N THR A 380 14.48 11.50 9.34
CA THR A 380 13.44 10.47 9.23
C THR A 380 14.10 9.09 9.26
N SER A 381 13.33 8.03 9.46
CA SER A 381 13.81 6.65 9.39
C SER A 381 13.10 5.91 8.26
N ILE A 382 13.80 4.97 7.62
CA ILE A 382 13.20 4.07 6.63
C ILE A 382 12.23 3.05 7.27
N GLY A 383 12.36 2.84 8.59
CA GLY A 383 11.54 1.93 9.37
C GLY A 383 10.46 2.62 10.20
N SER A 384 9.34 1.94 10.42
CA SER A 384 8.20 2.45 11.21
C SER A 384 8.20 2.04 12.69
N VAL A 385 9.06 1.10 13.06
CA VAL A 385 9.12 0.52 14.41
C VAL A 385 9.30 1.59 15.48
N ASN A 386 8.79 1.31 16.68
CA ASN A 386 9.07 2.17 17.82
C ASN A 386 10.52 1.97 18.29
N MET A 387 11.10 3.02 18.87
CA MET A 387 12.48 3.01 19.39
C MET A 387 12.53 3.72 20.73
N SER A 388 13.40 3.26 21.62
CA SER A 388 13.48 3.74 23.01
C SER A 388 13.64 5.26 23.11
N ALA A 389 14.43 5.86 22.22
CA ALA A 389 14.66 7.31 22.19
C ALA A 389 13.38 8.13 21.92
N PHE A 390 12.39 7.55 21.25
CA PHE A 390 11.18 8.24 20.80
C PHE A 390 9.88 7.58 21.28
N ALA A 391 9.98 6.64 22.21
CA ALA A 391 8.89 5.78 22.67
C ALA A 391 7.61 6.54 23.04
N LYS A 392 7.77 7.71 23.68
CA LYS A 392 6.69 8.55 24.21
C LYS A 392 6.12 9.56 23.21
N ARG A 393 6.73 9.71 22.03
CA ARG A 393 6.23 10.61 20.99
C ARG A 393 4.92 10.05 20.43
N LYS A 394 3.89 10.90 20.37
CA LYS A 394 2.53 10.50 20.00
C LYS A 394 2.18 10.81 18.55
N ILE A 395 3.02 11.55 17.83
CA ILE A 395 2.74 11.95 16.45
C ILE A 395 3.78 11.28 15.55
N VAL A 396 3.31 10.49 14.57
CA VAL A 396 4.14 9.82 13.57
C VAL A 396 3.85 10.45 12.21
N LEU A 397 4.80 11.17 11.62
CA LEU A 397 4.72 11.56 10.21
C LEU A 397 5.14 10.35 9.37
N ARG A 398 4.25 9.92 8.48
CA ARG A 398 4.52 8.91 7.46
C ARG A 398 4.54 9.60 6.10
N ILE A 399 5.74 9.81 5.58
CA ILE A 399 5.99 10.74 4.48
C ILE A 399 6.21 9.94 3.19
N SER A 400 5.39 10.19 2.18
CA SER A 400 5.69 9.81 0.79
C SER A 400 6.66 10.81 0.18
N ILE A 401 7.85 10.34 -0.17
CA ILE A 401 8.89 11.09 -0.87
C ILE A 401 8.85 10.69 -2.35
N PRO A 402 8.61 11.64 -3.26
CA PRO A 402 8.73 11.39 -4.69
C PRO A 402 10.15 10.98 -5.07
N LYS A 403 10.27 10.12 -6.08
CA LYS A 403 11.54 9.88 -6.77
C LYS A 403 12.20 11.21 -7.16
N ASP A 404 13.52 11.24 -7.12
CA ASP A 404 14.39 12.36 -7.48
C ASP A 404 14.32 13.55 -6.50
N SER A 405 13.68 13.37 -5.34
CA SER A 405 13.69 14.39 -4.27
C SER A 405 15.07 14.48 -3.60
N PRO A 406 15.50 15.67 -3.14
CA PRO A 406 16.71 15.82 -2.34
C PRO A 406 16.62 15.06 -1.00
N GLY A 407 17.63 14.26 -0.71
CA GLY A 407 17.73 13.49 0.52
C GLY A 407 18.79 12.41 0.39
N ALA A 408 19.25 11.86 1.52
CA ALA A 408 20.24 10.80 1.53
C ALA A 408 20.03 9.82 2.68
N TYR A 409 20.38 8.55 2.47
CA TYR A 409 20.39 7.54 3.53
C TYR A 409 21.70 7.63 4.32
N LEU A 410 21.70 8.40 5.41
CA LEU A 410 22.89 8.71 6.19
C LEU A 410 23.45 7.49 6.93
N SER A 411 22.59 6.51 7.25
CA SER A 411 23.02 5.26 7.87
C SER A 411 23.88 4.36 6.96
N ALA A 412 24.11 4.74 5.70
CA ALA A 412 25.16 4.12 4.87
C ALA A 412 26.59 4.53 5.30
N ILE A 413 26.75 5.63 6.04
CA ILE A 413 28.06 6.03 6.58
C ILE A 413 28.42 5.09 7.74
N PRO A 414 29.59 4.42 7.69
CA PRO A 414 30.06 3.57 8.78
C PRO A 414 30.10 4.33 10.12
N GLY A 415 29.54 3.73 11.17
CA GLY A 415 29.40 4.35 12.50
C GLY A 415 27.99 4.87 12.82
N TYR A 416 27.10 4.99 11.83
CA TYR A 416 25.74 5.53 11.99
C TYR A 416 24.62 4.57 11.55
N ALA A 417 24.91 3.27 11.50
CA ALA A 417 24.02 2.26 10.93
C ALA A 417 22.75 1.94 11.76
N GLY A 418 22.63 2.45 12.99
CA GLY A 418 21.59 2.05 13.95
C GLY A 418 20.25 2.80 13.85
N GLU A 419 20.21 3.95 13.17
CA GLU A 419 19.01 4.80 13.11
C GLU A 419 18.19 4.62 11.82
N TYR A 420 18.78 3.94 10.83
CA TYR A 420 18.23 3.76 9.50
C TYR A 420 17.77 5.09 8.87
N GLU A 421 18.59 6.12 9.06
CA GLU A 421 18.23 7.52 8.86
C GLU A 421 18.20 7.88 7.37
N VAL A 422 17.11 8.53 6.95
CA VAL A 422 17.02 9.32 5.72
C VAL A 422 16.89 10.79 6.12
N LEU A 423 17.88 11.62 5.75
CA LEU A 423 17.83 13.06 6.00
C LEU A 423 17.19 13.77 4.80
N LEU A 424 16.19 14.61 5.08
CA LEU A 424 15.55 15.47 4.09
C LEU A 424 16.06 16.91 4.19
N ASN A 425 16.07 17.59 3.04
CA ASN A 425 16.62 18.94 2.92
C ASN A 425 15.86 19.95 3.78
N HIS A 426 16.55 21.02 4.18
CA HIS A 426 15.94 22.16 4.86
C HIS A 426 14.91 22.87 3.97
N GLY A 427 13.95 23.56 4.57
CA GLY A 427 12.85 24.22 3.85
C GLY A 427 11.80 23.28 3.26
N SER A 428 11.86 21.97 3.55
CA SER A 428 10.93 20.97 3.01
C SER A 428 9.48 21.25 3.43
N LYS A 429 8.55 20.97 2.51
CA LYS A 429 7.10 21.16 2.69
C LYS A 429 6.37 19.83 2.58
N PHE A 430 5.41 19.62 3.48
CA PHE A 430 4.65 18.38 3.57
C PHE A 430 3.16 18.69 3.54
N LYS A 431 2.45 18.18 2.54
CA LYS A 431 0.98 18.20 2.55
C LYS A 431 0.49 17.05 3.42
N ILE A 432 -0.21 17.37 4.52
CA ILE A 432 -0.84 16.38 5.40
C ILE A 432 -2.14 15.94 4.73
N ASN A 433 -2.16 14.75 4.13
CA ASN A 433 -3.30 14.28 3.35
C ASN A 433 -4.41 13.71 4.24
N LYS A 434 -4.02 12.99 5.30
CA LYS A 434 -4.89 12.28 6.22
C LYS A 434 -4.24 12.14 7.60
N ILE A 435 -5.05 12.18 8.65
CA ILE A 435 -4.65 11.88 10.04
C ILE A 435 -5.46 10.70 10.56
N ASP A 436 -4.78 9.60 10.85
CA ASP A 436 -5.33 8.42 11.50
C ASP A 436 -4.84 8.31 12.94
N SER A 437 -5.47 7.46 13.74
CA SER A 437 -5.09 7.23 15.14
C SER A 437 -5.03 5.74 15.45
N PHE A 438 -4.15 5.34 16.36
CA PHE A 438 -4.04 3.97 16.85
C PHE A 438 -3.70 3.94 18.34
N LYS A 439 -3.95 2.81 18.99
CA LYS A 439 -3.61 2.59 20.40
C LYS A 439 -2.25 1.90 20.52
N ASP A 440 -1.35 2.50 21.30
CA ASP A 440 -0.11 1.91 21.78
C ASP A 440 -0.20 1.72 23.30
N GLY A 441 -0.55 0.49 23.71
CA GLY A 441 -1.00 0.22 25.07
C GLY A 441 -2.26 1.04 25.40
N THR A 442 -2.18 1.89 26.43
CA THR A 442 -3.27 2.77 26.84
C THR A 442 -3.24 4.14 26.16
N VAL A 443 -2.21 4.44 25.36
CA VAL A 443 -1.98 5.76 24.77
C VAL A 443 -2.41 5.78 23.31
N THR A 444 -3.30 6.70 22.94
CA THR A 444 -3.57 6.99 21.54
C THR A 444 -2.40 7.77 20.92
N LYS A 445 -1.95 7.34 19.75
CA LYS A 445 -0.99 8.02 18.89
C LYS A 445 -1.64 8.35 17.55
N LEU A 446 -1.10 9.34 16.86
CA LEU A 446 -1.54 9.80 15.54
C LEU A 446 -0.55 9.38 14.45
N ILE A 447 -1.07 9.03 13.28
CA ILE A 447 -0.32 8.81 12.05
C ILE A 447 -0.75 9.90 11.07
N LEU A 448 0.20 10.72 10.64
CA LEU A 448 0.02 11.77 9.64
C LEU A 448 0.53 11.23 8.31
N ASP A 449 -0.39 10.84 7.43
CA ASP A 449 -0.04 10.50 6.05
C ASP A 449 0.24 11.79 5.30
N ALA A 450 1.51 12.00 4.99
CA ALA A 450 1.99 13.21 4.36
C ALA A 450 2.68 12.93 3.02
N THR A 451 2.76 13.93 2.16
CA THR A 451 3.53 13.90 0.93
C THR A 451 4.49 15.07 0.89
N LEU A 452 5.77 14.80 0.65
CA LEU A 452 6.76 15.84 0.35
C LEU A 452 6.35 16.51 -0.98
N ILE A 453 6.17 17.83 -0.95
CA ILE A 453 5.84 18.63 -2.12
C ILE A 453 7.01 19.58 -2.45
N PRO A 454 7.20 19.96 -3.73
CA PRO A 454 8.26 20.88 -4.15
C PRO A 454 8.22 22.27 -3.50
#